data_AF-D1P2K6-F1
#
_entry.id   AF-D1P2K6-F1
#
_cell.length_a   1.000
_cell.length_b   1.000
_cell.length_c   1.000
_cell.angle_alpha   90.00
_cell.angle_beta   90.00
_cell.angle_gamma   90.00
#
_symmetry.space_group_name_H-M   'P 1'
#
loop_
_entity.id
_entity.type
_entity.pdbx_description
1 polymer ?
#
loop_
_entity_poly.entity_id
_entity_poly.type
_entity_poly.pdbx_seq_one_letter_code
_entity_poly.pdbx_strand_id
1 'polypeptide(L)'
;MLANPHVAGTITAQTKQVSKIQGIQFIGEISQLEGSEDSAMRAFYCQRFPVASEAKLPMWQLQLQTIKMVDNTLGFGSKLHWSRKA
;
A
#
# COMPACT_ATOMS: atom_id res chain seq x y z
N MET A 1 7.97 9.05 9.70
CA MET A 1 7.59 7.64 9.88
C MET A 1 7.99 7.13 11.26
N LEU A 2 9.26 7.23 11.66
CA LEU A 2 9.72 6.77 12.98
C LEU A 2 8.97 7.38 14.19
N ALA A 3 8.59 8.67 14.13
CA ALA A 3 7.87 9.33 15.23
C ALA A 3 6.38 8.95 15.34
N ASN A 4 5.78 8.44 14.26
CA ASN A 4 4.40 7.97 14.27
C ASN A 4 4.23 6.86 13.21
N PRO A 5 4.14 5.59 13.63
CA PRO A 5 4.02 4.47 12.71
C PRO A 5 2.60 4.33 12.12
N HIS A 6 1.60 5.02 12.67
CA HIS A 6 0.24 4.99 12.13
C HIS A 6 0.14 5.90 10.91
N VAL A 7 -0.18 5.30 9.76
CA VAL A 7 -0.27 6.00 8.49
C VAL A 7 -1.60 5.72 7.79
N ALA A 8 -1.99 6.67 6.94
CA ALA A 8 -3.09 6.51 6.01
C ALA A 8 -2.57 6.66 4.57
N GLY A 9 -3.20 5.98 3.62
CA GLY A 9 -2.80 6.05 2.22
C GLY A 9 -3.95 5.79 1.26
N THR A 10 -3.69 6.00 -0.03
CA THR A 10 -4.67 5.84 -1.10
C THR A 10 -4.00 5.31 -2.37
N ILE A 11 -4.61 4.33 -3.04
CA ILE A 11 -4.18 3.76 -4.32
C ILE A 11 -5.39 3.82 -5.27
N THR A 12 -5.21 4.36 -6.48
CA THR A 12 -6.33 4.55 -7.43
C THR A 12 -5.92 4.19 -8.85
N ALA A 13 -6.90 3.80 -9.68
CA ALA A 13 -6.71 3.55 -11.10
C ALA A 13 -6.63 4.83 -11.97
N GLN A 14 -6.68 6.02 -11.35
CA GLN A 14 -6.55 7.35 -12.00
C GLN A 14 -7.46 7.60 -13.23
N THR A 15 -8.63 6.97 -13.31
CA THR A 15 -9.57 7.21 -14.40
C THR A 15 -10.35 8.52 -14.23
N LYS A 16 -10.67 9.18 -15.35
CA LYS A 16 -11.58 10.34 -15.39
C LYS A 16 -13.05 9.95 -15.57
N GLN A 17 -13.33 8.69 -15.96
CA GLN A 17 -14.69 8.21 -16.14
C GLN A 17 -15.28 7.79 -14.80
N VAL A 18 -16.31 8.50 -14.35
CA VAL A 18 -16.93 8.31 -13.02
C VAL A 18 -17.40 6.86 -12.80
N SER A 19 -18.02 6.23 -13.80
CA SER A 19 -18.51 4.85 -13.72
C SER A 19 -17.41 3.80 -13.54
N LYS A 20 -16.14 4.16 -13.77
CA LYS A 20 -14.99 3.27 -13.67
C LYS A 20 -14.10 3.59 -12.48
N ILE A 21 -14.46 4.56 -11.62
CA ILE A 21 -13.66 4.92 -10.47
C ILE A 21 -13.47 3.69 -9.58
N GLN A 22 -12.21 3.31 -9.42
CA GLN A 22 -11.76 2.24 -8.54
C GLN A 22 -10.53 2.71 -7.77
N GLY A 23 -10.50 2.38 -6.48
CA GLY A 23 -9.36 2.66 -5.63
C GLY A 23 -9.62 2.27 -4.19
N ILE A 24 -8.53 2.19 -3.43
CA ILE A 24 -8.57 1.89 -2.01
C ILE A 24 -8.03 3.06 -1.20
N GLN A 25 -8.61 3.26 -0.03
CA GLN A 25 -8.10 4.05 1.06
C GLN A 25 -7.79 3.10 2.20
N PHE A 26 -6.70 3.32 2.92
CA PHE A 26 -6.32 2.43 4.01
C PHE A 26 -5.71 3.19 5.17
N ILE A 27 -5.76 2.55 6.35
CA ILE A 27 -4.91 2.86 7.48
C ILE A 27 -4.08 1.63 7.82
N GLY A 28 -2.88 1.86 8.34
CA GLY A 28 -1.98 0.79 8.72
C GLY A 28 -0.85 1.28 9.61
N GLU A 29 -0.02 0.33 10.00
CA GLU A 29 1.23 0.58 10.71
C GLU A 29 2.41 0.34 9.80
N ILE A 30 3.44 1.17 9.94
CA ILE A 30 4.69 1.01 9.20
C ILE A 30 5.86 0.77 10.14
N SER A 31 6.76 -0.11 9.72
CA SER A 31 8.04 -0.38 10.39
C SER A 31 9.17 -0.37 9.37
N GLN A 32 10.35 0.09 9.80
CA GLN A 32 11.54 -0.01 8.98
C GLN A 32 12.07 -1.45 9.09
N LEU A 33 12.45 -2.04 7.95
CA LEU A 33 13.11 -3.34 7.92
C LEU A 33 14.61 -3.17 8.18
N GLU A 34 15.20 -4.16 8.83
CA GLU A 34 16.62 -4.16 9.18
C GLU A 34 17.26 -5.52 8.90
N GLY A 35 18.60 -5.54 8.83
CA GLY A 35 19.39 -6.77 8.70
C GLY A 35 18.99 -7.66 7.52
N SER A 36 18.70 -8.93 7.81
CA SER A 36 18.38 -9.93 6.80
C SER A 36 17.03 -9.70 6.10
N GLU A 37 16.05 -9.13 6.81
CA GLU A 37 14.73 -8.86 6.24
C GLU A 37 14.78 -7.73 5.22
N ASP A 38 15.53 -6.65 5.50
CA ASP A 38 15.76 -5.58 4.52
C ASP A 38 16.40 -6.14 3.24
N SER A 39 17.45 -6.95 3.39
CA SER A 39 18.17 -7.54 2.27
C SER A 39 17.26 -8.43 1.41
N ALA A 40 16.46 -9.29 2.05
CA ALA A 40 15.54 -10.19 1.35
C ALA A 40 14.43 -9.43 0.62
N MET A 41 13.78 -8.48 1.29
CA MET A 41 12.69 -7.69 0.68
C MET A 41 13.19 -6.76 -0.42
N ARG A 42 14.40 -6.20 -0.26
CA ARG A 42 15.07 -5.41 -1.30
C ARG A 42 15.37 -6.24 -2.53
N ALA A 43 15.90 -7.45 -2.37
CA ALA A 43 16.15 -8.36 -3.49
C ALA A 43 14.83 -8.71 -4.21
N PHE A 44 13.77 -9.01 -3.46
CA PHE A 44 12.44 -9.27 -4.02
C PHE A 44 11.89 -8.07 -4.81
N TYR A 45 11.97 -6.86 -4.24
CA TYR A 45 11.52 -5.64 -4.91
C TYR A 45 12.32 -5.35 -6.19
N CYS A 46 13.65 -5.50 -6.14
CA CYS A 46 14.53 -5.24 -7.28
C CYS A 46 14.38 -6.27 -8.41
N GLN A 47 13.91 -7.50 -8.14
CA GLN A 47 13.52 -8.42 -9.22
C GLN A 47 12.40 -7.84 -10.09
N ARG A 48 11.44 -7.13 -9.47
CA ARG A 48 10.33 -6.49 -10.20
C ARG A 48 10.71 -5.14 -10.80
N PHE A 49 11.57 -4.39 -10.10
CA PHE A 49 12.01 -3.04 -10.47
C PHE A 49 13.54 -2.91 -10.46
N PRO A 50 14.24 -3.42 -11.49
CA PRO A 50 15.71 -3.45 -11.51
C PRO A 50 16.37 -2.08 -11.37
N VAL A 51 15.71 -1.01 -11.83
CA VAL A 51 16.19 0.39 -11.72
C VAL A 51 16.38 0.84 -10.26
N ALA A 52 15.76 0.17 -9.29
CA ALA A 52 15.88 0.50 -7.88
C ALA A 52 17.10 -0.12 -7.18
N SER A 53 17.90 -0.94 -7.88
CA SER A 53 19.02 -1.71 -7.29
C SER A 53 20.10 -0.84 -6.65
N GLU A 54 20.37 0.34 -7.22
CA GLU A 54 21.38 1.28 -6.72
C GLU A 54 20.85 2.22 -5.63
N ALA A 55 19.54 2.19 -5.37
CA ALA A 55 18.91 3.11 -4.43
C ALA A 55 19.27 2.76 -2.98
N LYS A 56 19.99 3.67 -2.31
CA LYS A 56 20.33 3.59 -0.87
C LYS A 56 19.21 4.17 -0.01
N LEU A 57 18.02 3.61 -0.14
CA LEU A 57 16.84 4.02 0.63
C LEU A 57 16.45 2.95 1.66
N PRO A 58 15.99 3.34 2.87
CA PRO A 58 15.50 2.38 3.85
C PRO A 58 14.28 1.63 3.32
N MET A 59 14.21 0.32 3.54
CA MET A 59 13.02 -0.47 3.22
C MET A 59 12.01 -0.37 4.36
N TRP A 60 10.75 -0.11 4.00
CA TRP A 60 9.66 0.00 4.96
C TRP A 60 8.61 -1.07 4.66
N GLN A 61 8.14 -1.73 5.71
CA GLN A 61 6.98 -2.60 5.66
C GLN A 61 5.73 -1.79 6.02
N LEU A 62 4.64 -2.01 5.30
CA LEU A 62 3.31 -1.49 5.61
C LEU A 62 2.38 -2.65 5.95
N GLN A 63 1.91 -2.68 7.20
CA GLN A 63 0.89 -3.61 7.65
C GLN A 63 -0.49 -2.93 7.62
N LEU A 64 -1.29 -3.29 6.61
CA LEU A 64 -2.65 -2.76 6.47
C LEU A 64 -3.53 -3.27 7.62
N GLN A 65 -4.22 -2.35 8.30
CA GLN A 65 -5.16 -2.64 9.38
C GLN A 65 -6.61 -2.56 8.90
N THR A 66 -6.96 -1.49 8.18
CA THR A 66 -8.29 -1.31 7.60
C THR A 66 -8.17 -0.79 6.18
N ILE A 67 -9.00 -1.30 5.29
CA ILE A 67 -9.09 -0.89 3.90
C ILE A 67 -10.54 -0.58 3.58
N LYS A 68 -10.76 0.53 2.86
CA LYS A 68 -12.01 0.88 2.21
C LYS A 68 -11.77 1.01 0.72
N MET A 69 -12.44 0.20 -0.09
CA MET A 69 -12.44 0.34 -1.55
C MET A 69 -13.67 1.10 -1.99
N VAL A 70 -13.51 1.95 -3.00
CA VAL A 70 -14.59 2.44 -3.85
C VAL A 70 -14.49 1.68 -5.17
N ASP A 71 -15.60 1.13 -5.62
CA ASP A 71 -15.70 0.48 -6.92
C ASP A 71 -17.02 0.83 -7.60
N ASN A 72 -16.99 1.82 -8.49
CA ASN A 72 -18.18 2.27 -9.21
C ASN A 72 -18.64 1.29 -10.30
N THR A 73 -17.87 0.24 -10.62
CA THR A 73 -18.31 -0.82 -11.54
C THR A 73 -19.36 -1.72 -10.91
N LEU A 74 -19.43 -1.75 -9.57
CA LEU A 74 -20.45 -2.42 -8.76
C LEU A 74 -21.68 -1.53 -8.49
N GLY A 75 -21.82 -0.40 -9.19
CA GLY A 75 -22.84 0.62 -8.95
C GLY A 75 -22.28 1.88 -8.27
N PHE A 76 -22.95 3.01 -8.51
CA PHE A 76 -22.47 4.30 -8.02
C PHE A 76 -22.38 4.34 -6.49
N GLY A 77 -21.19 4.64 -5.98
CA GLY A 77 -20.97 4.82 -4.54
C GLY A 77 -20.82 3.51 -3.75
N SER A 78 -20.71 2.36 -4.41
CA SER A 78 -20.42 1.06 -3.78
C SER A 78 -19.08 1.09 -3.06
N LYS A 79 -19.09 0.64 -1.80
CA LYS A 79 -17.93 0.61 -0.91
C LYS A 79 -17.75 -0.78 -0.33
N LEU A 80 -16.53 -1.29 -0.38
CA LEU A 80 -16.14 -2.53 0.25
C LEU A 80 -15.20 -2.23 1.40
N HIS A 81 -15.33 -2.96 2.50
CA HIS A 81 -14.57 -2.74 3.72
C HIS A 81 -13.90 -4.03 4.17
N TRP A 82 -12.63 -3.94 4.52
CA TRP A 82 -11.87 -5.03 5.13
C TRP A 82 -11.17 -4.52 6.38
N SER A 83 -11.17 -5.36 7.41
CA SER A 83 -10.37 -5.16 8.61
C SER A 83 -9.52 -6.40 8.81
N ARG A 84 -8.27 -6.20 9.23
CA ARG A 84 -7.45 -7.28 9.74
C ARG A 84 -8.16 -7.88 10.97
N LYS A 85 -8.32 -9.19 10.98
CA LYS A 85 -8.74 -9.92 12.19
C LYS A 85 -7.51 -10.11 13.08
N ALA A 86 -7.73 -9.99 14.39
CA ALA A 86 -6.72 -10.33 15.40
C ALA A 86 -6.33 -11.81 15.32
#